data_AF-A0A1N7MG70-F1
#
_entry.id   AF-A0A1N7MG70-F1
#
_cell.length_a   1.000
_cell.length_b   1.000
_cell.length_c   1.000
_cell.angle_alpha   90.00
_cell.angle_beta   90.00
_cell.angle_gamma   90.00
#
_symmetry.space_group_name_H-M   'P 1'
#
loop_
_entity.id
_entity.type
_entity.pdbx_description
1 polymer ?
#
loop_
_entity_poly.entity_id
_entity_poly.type
_entity_poly.pdbx_seq_one_letter_code
_entity_poly.pdbx_strand_id
1 'polypeptide(L)'
;MKHADGIAALRASVPIRAGHGKPAHIRLSDVPAPWRKDFQAALDAAAPGAQATAEAPAAEWQAFVVALLRDLRPRRMAAALRLLRRGPRPDILATAPVLDDWIAVRDRDGICHLAGLAHGLPGLDSHHVVTSTLCALSEADGWALTTHRWYRLGTPGTTAVLDRLQGAPETPNLTPATARDLDIWFADLTDWFGGPALHTDRAPHTRAN
;
A
#
# COMPACT_ATOMS: atom_id res chain seq x y z
N MET A 1 15.36 -10.13 3.08
CA MET A 1 13.91 -10.40 3.11
C MET A 1 13.36 -10.20 4.54
N LYS A 2 13.35 -8.95 5.06
CA LYS A 2 12.94 -8.63 6.45
C LYS A 2 12.19 -7.27 6.59
N HIS A 3 11.44 -6.84 5.56
CA HIS A 3 10.75 -5.54 5.60
C HIS A 3 9.26 -5.58 5.19
N ALA A 4 8.74 -6.72 4.71
CA ALA A 4 7.35 -6.84 4.27
C ALA A 4 6.38 -6.96 5.47
N ASP A 5 6.71 -7.79 6.46
CA ASP A 5 5.86 -8.03 7.64
C ASP A 5 5.97 -6.93 8.72
N GLY A 6 6.98 -6.06 8.61
CA GLY A 6 7.35 -5.15 9.70
C GLY A 6 6.42 -3.97 9.94
N ILE A 7 5.53 -3.58 9.01
CA ILE A 7 4.82 -2.28 9.11
C ILE A 7 3.37 -2.38 9.59
N ALA A 8 2.61 -3.38 9.13
CA ALA A 8 1.37 -3.75 9.81
C ALA A 8 1.67 -4.20 11.25
N ALA A 9 2.77 -4.95 11.42
CA ALA A 9 3.34 -5.23 12.73
C ALA A 9 3.80 -3.96 13.46
N LEU A 10 4.39 -2.96 12.80
CA LEU A 10 4.80 -1.70 13.45
C LEU A 10 3.60 -0.95 14.03
N ARG A 11 2.54 -0.77 13.23
CA ARG A 11 1.29 -0.14 13.69
C ARG A 11 0.63 -0.95 14.81
N ALA A 12 0.59 -2.28 14.69
CA ALA A 12 -0.01 -3.16 15.70
C ALA A 12 0.86 -3.36 16.96
N SER A 13 2.18 -3.12 16.87
CA SER A 13 3.13 -3.39 17.96
C SER A 13 3.18 -2.30 19.02
N VAL A 14 2.71 -1.09 18.70
CA VAL A 14 2.73 0.06 19.62
C VAL A 14 1.33 0.29 20.16
N PRO A 15 1.05 -0.07 21.43
CA PRO A 15 -0.27 0.07 22.01
C PRO A 15 -0.63 1.55 22.21
N ILE A 16 -1.72 1.98 21.58
CA ILE A 16 -2.35 3.28 21.83
C ILE A 16 -3.14 3.18 23.14
N ARG A 17 -2.83 4.06 24.09
CA ARG A 17 -3.43 4.10 25.42
C ARG A 17 -4.37 5.30 25.52
N ALA A 18 -5.62 5.05 25.87
CA ALA A 18 -6.56 6.11 26.25
C ALA A 18 -6.23 6.57 27.68
N GLY A 19 -6.04 7.87 27.89
CA GLY A 19 -5.92 8.43 29.23
C GLY A 19 -7.28 8.94 29.72
N HIS A 20 -7.64 8.69 30.98
CA HIS A 20 -8.83 9.33 31.57
C HIS A 20 -8.65 10.86 31.56
N GLY A 21 -9.42 11.54 30.70
CA GLY A 21 -9.35 13.00 30.52
C GLY A 21 -8.09 13.50 29.80
N LYS A 22 -7.30 12.62 29.16
CA LYS A 22 -6.11 13.01 28.37
C LYS A 22 -6.21 12.50 26.94
N PRO A 23 -5.60 13.18 25.96
CA PRO A 23 -5.47 12.67 24.60
C PRO A 23 -4.82 11.29 24.58
N ALA A 24 -5.18 10.47 23.59
CA ALA A 24 -4.57 9.16 23.39
C ALA A 24 -3.04 9.32 23.21
N HIS A 25 -2.28 8.43 23.83
CA HIS A 25 -0.82 8.48 23.85
C HIS A 25 -0.21 7.09 23.65
N ILE A 26 1.08 7.06 23.36
CA ILE A 26 1.91 5.85 23.31
C ILE A 26 3.08 6.01 24.27
N ARG A 27 3.72 4.90 24.66
CA ARG A 27 5.01 4.95 25.37
C ARG A 27 6.16 4.83 24.39
N LEU A 28 7.20 5.63 24.57
CA LEU A 28 8.40 5.56 23.72
C LEU A 28 9.15 4.22 23.86
N SER A 29 9.03 3.57 25.02
CA SER A 29 9.54 2.22 25.24
C SER A 29 8.90 1.19 24.32
N ASP A 30 7.63 1.41 23.97
CA ASP A 30 6.83 0.47 23.18
C ASP A 30 7.14 0.62 21.67
N VAL A 31 7.74 1.73 21.26
CA VAL A 31 8.25 1.92 19.88
C VAL A 31 9.44 0.99 19.63
N PRO A 32 9.45 0.17 18.56
CA PRO A 32 10.56 -0.75 18.32
C PRO A 32 11.87 -0.02 18.05
N ALA A 33 12.97 -0.63 18.52
CA ALA A 33 14.30 -0.01 18.55
C ALA A 33 14.78 0.60 17.23
N PRO A 34 14.53 0.01 16.03
CA PRO A 34 14.98 0.60 14.77
C PRO A 34 14.37 1.97 14.47
N TRP A 35 13.19 2.28 15.00
CA TRP A 35 12.44 3.50 14.68
C TRP A 35 12.36 4.48 15.85
N ARG A 36 12.76 4.08 17.06
CA ARG A 36 12.65 4.91 18.26
C ARG A 36 13.46 6.21 18.15
N LYS A 37 14.67 6.16 17.58
CA LYS A 37 15.53 7.34 17.40
C LYS A 37 14.93 8.32 16.39
N ASP A 38 14.45 7.81 15.26
CA ASP A 38 13.86 8.63 14.20
C ASP A 38 12.53 9.25 14.67
N PHE A 39 11.73 8.49 15.43
CA PHE A 39 10.50 9.01 16.02
C PHE A 39 10.78 10.10 17.06
N GLN A 40 11.77 9.91 17.93
CA GLN A 40 12.17 10.93 18.89
C GLN A 40 12.62 12.22 18.17
N ALA A 41 13.44 12.10 17.14
CA ALA A 41 13.85 13.26 16.35
C ALA A 41 12.67 13.99 15.68
N ALA A 42 11.66 13.25 15.22
CA ALA A 42 10.43 13.83 14.68
C ALA A 42 9.61 14.57 15.75
N LEU A 43 9.51 14.01 16.96
CA LEU A 43 8.85 14.69 18.10
C LEU A 43 9.57 15.99 18.47
N ASP A 44 10.89 15.94 18.57
CA ASP A 44 11.72 17.10 18.93
C ASP A 44 11.59 18.22 17.88
N ALA A 45 11.45 17.85 16.60
CA ALA A 45 11.22 18.80 15.51
C ALA A 45 9.80 19.40 15.53
N ALA A 46 8.79 18.61 15.90
CA ALA A 46 7.39 19.04 15.95
C ALA A 46 7.10 19.97 17.15
N ALA A 47 7.80 19.78 18.27
CA ALA A 47 7.65 20.60 19.47
C ALA A 47 9.02 20.94 20.11
N PRO A 48 9.78 21.89 19.51
CA PRO A 48 11.09 22.27 20.00
C PRO A 48 11.02 22.77 21.46
N GLY A 49 11.74 22.11 22.37
CA GLY A 49 11.81 22.50 23.79
C GLY A 49 10.78 21.83 24.71
N ALA A 50 9.93 20.93 24.20
CA ALA A 50 9.18 20.01 25.06
C ALA A 50 10.15 19.05 25.76
N GLN A 51 10.01 18.87 27.08
CA GLN A 51 10.79 17.85 27.79
C GLN A 51 10.48 16.46 27.23
N ALA A 52 11.52 15.63 27.10
CA ALA A 52 11.38 14.23 26.73
C ALA A 52 10.53 13.48 27.78
N THR A 53 9.22 13.42 27.53
CA THR A 53 8.31 12.61 28.31
C THR A 53 8.44 11.16 27.87
N ALA A 54 8.30 10.21 28.80
CA ALA A 54 8.28 8.78 28.46
C ALA A 54 7.07 8.38 27.56
N GLU A 55 6.13 9.31 27.38
CA GLU A 55 4.91 9.18 26.61
C GLU A 55 4.88 10.22 25.48
N ALA A 56 4.30 9.86 24.34
CA ALA A 56 4.11 10.74 23.20
C ALA A 56 2.65 10.71 22.74
N PRO A 57 2.09 11.80 22.19
CA PRO A 57 0.73 11.80 21.66
C PRO A 57 0.58 10.76 20.54
N ALA A 58 -0.53 10.02 20.53
CA ALA A 58 -0.80 9.01 19.50
C ALA A 58 -0.93 9.61 18.10
N ALA A 59 -1.37 10.87 18.00
CA ALA A 59 -1.44 11.61 16.75
C ALA A 59 -0.05 11.80 16.11
N GLU A 60 0.98 12.11 16.92
CA GLU A 60 2.35 12.26 16.43
C GLU A 60 2.95 10.93 15.98
N TRP A 61 2.65 9.85 16.71
CA TRP A 61 3.00 8.50 16.27
C TRP A 61 2.36 8.14 14.92
N GLN A 62 1.06 8.43 14.76
CA GLN A 62 0.34 8.23 13.51
C GLN A 62 0.99 9.03 12.36
N ALA A 63 1.30 10.31 12.61
CA ALA A 63 1.94 11.20 11.64
C ALA A 63 3.34 10.72 11.25
N PHE A 64 4.17 10.32 12.22
CA PHE A 64 5.49 9.74 11.97
C PHE A 64 5.41 8.46 11.13
N VAL A 65 4.51 7.54 11.46
CA VAL A 65 4.34 6.31 10.68
C VAL A 65 3.90 6.62 9.24
N VAL A 66 3.02 7.60 9.04
CA VAL A 66 2.61 8.08 7.71
C VAL A 66 3.79 8.68 6.94
N ALA A 67 4.61 9.52 7.59
CA ALA A 67 5.79 10.11 6.97
C ALA A 67 6.84 9.04 6.61
N LEU A 68 7.12 8.12 7.53
CA LEU A 68 8.02 6.99 7.30
C LEU A 68 7.54 6.12 6.14
N LEU A 69 6.24 5.86 6.05
CA LEU A 69 5.62 5.14 4.93
C LEU A 69 5.81 5.87 3.60
N ARG A 70 5.70 7.20 3.60
CA ARG A 70 5.96 8.05 2.43
C ARG A 70 7.42 7.93 1.99
N ASP A 71 8.37 7.99 2.91
CA ASP A 71 9.81 7.95 2.61
C ASP A 71 10.32 6.56 2.19
N LEU A 72 9.67 5.48 2.66
CA LEU A 72 9.99 4.12 2.25
C LEU A 72 9.38 3.75 0.89
N ARG A 73 8.39 4.51 0.42
CA ARG A 73 7.65 4.24 -0.83
C ARG A 73 8.57 4.24 -2.05
N PRO A 74 9.47 5.24 -2.27
CA PRO A 74 10.41 5.21 -3.39
C PRO A 74 11.33 3.99 -3.39
N ARG A 75 11.78 3.54 -2.21
CA ARG A 75 12.68 2.36 -2.12
C ARG A 75 11.97 1.07 -2.48
N ARG A 76 10.72 0.90 -2.01
CA ARG A 76 9.89 -0.27 -2.35
C ARG A 76 9.47 -0.27 -3.81
N MET A 77 9.12 0.90 -4.33
CA MET A 77 8.82 1.10 -5.74
C MET A 77 10.02 0.75 -6.62
N ALA A 78 11.20 1.28 -6.31
CA ALA A 78 12.43 0.95 -7.03
C ALA A 78 12.76 -0.56 -7.00
N ALA A 79 12.50 -1.24 -5.87
CA ALA A 79 12.67 -2.69 -5.78
C ALA A 79 11.66 -3.45 -6.67
N ALA A 80 10.39 -3.05 -6.67
CA ALA A 80 9.36 -3.64 -7.52
C ALA A 80 9.68 -3.43 -9.01
N LEU A 81 10.09 -2.21 -9.40
CA LEU A 81 10.46 -1.91 -10.79
C LEU A 81 11.69 -2.72 -11.26
N ARG A 82 12.63 -3.06 -10.37
CA ARG A 82 13.72 -3.99 -10.68
C ARG A 82 13.24 -5.42 -10.93
N LEU A 83 12.20 -5.87 -10.22
CA LEU A 83 11.56 -7.16 -10.49
C LEU A 83 10.83 -7.12 -11.84
N LEU A 84 10.12 -6.04 -12.13
CA LEU A 84 9.40 -5.85 -13.38
C LEU A 84 10.30 -5.95 -14.61
N ARG A 85 11.53 -5.41 -14.57
CA ARG A 85 12.50 -5.50 -15.67
C ARG A 85 12.81 -6.94 -16.12
N ARG A 86 12.55 -7.93 -15.27
CA ARG A 86 12.77 -9.35 -15.57
C ARG A 86 11.48 -10.08 -15.96
N GLY A 87 10.33 -9.40 -15.89
CA GLY A 87 9.00 -10.00 -15.98
C GLY A 87 8.66 -10.90 -14.77
N PRO A 88 7.39 -11.31 -14.64
CA PRO A 88 7.02 -12.34 -13.68
C PRO A 88 7.70 -13.65 -14.09
N ARG A 89 8.43 -14.27 -13.16
CA ARG A 89 8.89 -15.64 -13.37
C ARG A 89 7.69 -16.60 -13.23
N PRO A 90 7.56 -17.64 -14.07
CA PRO A 90 6.41 -18.56 -14.01
C PRO A 90 6.19 -19.20 -12.63
N ASP A 91 7.26 -19.55 -11.93
CA ASP A 91 7.21 -20.15 -10.58
C ASP A 91 6.72 -19.18 -9.51
N ILE A 92 7.06 -17.90 -9.64
CA ILE A 92 6.57 -16.84 -8.75
C ILE A 92 5.08 -16.58 -9.02
N LEU A 93 4.67 -16.55 -10.29
CA LEU A 93 3.28 -16.30 -10.64
C LEU A 93 2.37 -17.46 -10.25
N ALA A 94 2.81 -18.71 -10.42
CA ALA A 94 2.06 -19.91 -10.04
C ALA A 94 1.73 -19.97 -8.55
N THR A 95 2.57 -19.36 -7.70
CA THR A 95 2.40 -19.31 -6.24
C THR A 95 1.83 -17.96 -5.77
N ALA A 96 1.58 -17.02 -6.67
CA ALA A 96 1.06 -15.70 -6.33
C ALA A 96 -0.44 -15.76 -5.96
N PRO A 97 -0.88 -14.91 -5.01
CA PRO A 97 -2.29 -14.75 -4.68
C PRO A 97 -3.13 -14.40 -5.92
N VAL A 98 -4.38 -14.87 -5.95
CA VAL A 98 -5.37 -14.45 -6.95
C VAL A 98 -6.10 -13.22 -6.45
N LEU A 99 -6.35 -12.27 -7.32
CA LEU A 99 -7.25 -11.15 -7.08
C LEU A 99 -8.44 -11.26 -8.04
N ASP A 100 -9.58 -11.68 -7.51
CA ASP A 100 -10.87 -11.75 -8.21
C ASP A 100 -11.69 -10.49 -7.95
N ASP A 101 -12.74 -10.27 -8.77
CA ASP A 101 -13.58 -9.08 -8.76
C ASP A 101 -12.75 -7.80 -8.66
N TRP A 102 -11.65 -7.72 -9.42
CA TRP A 102 -10.68 -6.65 -9.23
C TRP A 102 -11.04 -5.40 -10.04
N ILE A 103 -10.78 -4.23 -9.47
CA ILE A 103 -10.86 -2.93 -10.15
C ILE A 103 -9.63 -2.09 -9.82
N ALA A 104 -9.24 -1.21 -10.75
CA ALA A 104 -8.25 -0.18 -10.47
C ALA A 104 -8.89 0.98 -9.69
N VAL A 105 -8.20 1.46 -8.67
CA VAL A 105 -8.64 2.57 -7.82
C VAL A 105 -7.49 3.52 -7.58
N ARG A 106 -7.81 4.79 -7.30
CA ARG A 106 -6.83 5.79 -6.87
C ARG A 106 -7.22 6.41 -5.54
N ASP A 107 -6.22 6.74 -4.74
CA ASP A 107 -6.40 7.51 -3.52
C ASP A 107 -6.45 9.04 -3.81
N ARG A 108 -6.59 9.83 -2.75
CA ARG A 108 -6.65 11.30 -2.82
C ARG A 108 -5.37 11.95 -3.37
N ASP A 109 -4.24 11.25 -3.33
CA ASP A 109 -2.95 11.72 -3.80
C ASP A 109 -2.70 11.27 -5.27
N GLY A 110 -3.70 10.65 -5.91
CA GLY A 110 -3.61 10.15 -7.29
C GLY A 110 -2.87 8.82 -7.41
N ILE A 111 -2.53 8.18 -6.30
CA ILE A 111 -1.74 6.95 -6.29
C ILE A 111 -2.67 5.78 -6.64
N CYS A 112 -2.26 4.97 -7.62
CA CYS A 112 -3.05 3.85 -8.08
C CYS A 112 -2.81 2.56 -7.28
N HIS A 113 -3.90 1.82 -7.09
CA HIS A 113 -3.99 0.52 -6.40
C HIS A 113 -4.96 -0.40 -7.16
N LEU A 114 -4.99 -1.67 -6.77
CA LEU A 114 -6.09 -2.58 -7.10
C LEU A 114 -6.94 -2.86 -5.86
N ALA A 115 -8.24 -2.87 -6.03
CA ALA A 115 -9.24 -3.30 -5.05
C ALA A 115 -9.90 -4.58 -5.56
N GLY A 116 -10.13 -5.58 -4.70
CA GLY A 116 -10.76 -6.84 -5.11
C GLY A 116 -10.75 -7.91 -4.01
N LEU A 117 -11.24 -9.10 -4.32
CA LEU A 117 -11.25 -10.27 -3.45
C LEU A 117 -9.94 -11.03 -3.61
N ALA A 118 -9.10 -11.04 -2.56
CA ALA A 118 -7.82 -11.73 -2.60
C ALA A 118 -7.92 -13.16 -2.04
N HIS A 119 -7.34 -14.12 -2.76
CA HIS A 119 -7.27 -15.53 -2.41
C HIS A 119 -5.83 -16.01 -2.25
N GLY A 120 -5.59 -16.97 -1.34
CA GLY A 120 -4.27 -17.57 -1.16
C GLY A 120 -3.25 -16.66 -0.47
N LEU A 121 -3.72 -15.67 0.30
CA LEU A 121 -2.87 -14.86 1.17
C LEU A 121 -2.48 -15.68 2.42
N PRO A 122 -1.20 -15.74 2.80
CA PRO A 122 -0.78 -16.50 3.98
C PRO A 122 -1.54 -16.07 5.24
N GLY A 123 -2.22 -17.02 5.89
CA GLY A 123 -2.91 -16.80 7.16
C GLY A 123 -4.25 -16.05 7.08
N LEU A 124 -4.79 -15.84 5.87
CA LEU A 124 -6.10 -15.20 5.67
C LEU A 124 -6.94 -16.00 4.66
N ASP A 125 -8.20 -16.26 5.03
CA ASP A 125 -9.23 -16.67 4.07
C ASP A 125 -9.48 -15.57 3.04
N SER A 126 -10.27 -15.87 2.01
CA SER A 126 -10.64 -14.92 0.96
C SER A 126 -11.23 -13.63 1.56
N HIS A 127 -10.63 -12.47 1.28
CA HIS A 127 -11.07 -11.19 1.83
C HIS A 127 -10.94 -10.05 0.83
N HIS A 128 -11.86 -9.08 0.92
CA HIS A 128 -11.77 -7.87 0.13
C HIS A 128 -10.60 -7.02 0.62
N VAL A 129 -9.72 -6.63 -0.31
CA VAL A 129 -8.52 -5.85 -0.02
C VAL A 129 -8.41 -4.67 -0.94
N VAL A 130 -7.66 -3.68 -0.46
CA VAL A 130 -6.98 -2.70 -1.30
C VAL A 130 -5.51 -3.07 -1.24
N THR A 131 -4.93 -3.34 -2.40
CA THR A 131 -3.53 -3.74 -2.51
C THR A 131 -2.59 -2.57 -2.20
N SER A 132 -1.32 -2.87 -1.94
CA SER A 132 -0.28 -1.83 -1.92
C SER A 132 -0.15 -1.16 -3.29
N THR A 133 0.56 -0.02 -3.37
CA THR A 133 0.68 0.76 -4.61
C THR A 133 1.00 -0.10 -5.84
N LEU A 134 0.21 0.09 -6.90
CA LEU A 134 0.34 -0.61 -8.18
C LEU A 134 1.61 -0.13 -8.90
N CYS A 135 2.44 -1.06 -9.32
CA CYS A 135 3.72 -0.78 -10.01
C CYS A 135 3.65 -1.19 -11.49
N ALA A 136 2.91 -2.23 -11.81
CA ALA A 136 2.64 -2.67 -13.18
C ALA A 136 1.38 -3.55 -13.22
N LEU A 137 0.76 -3.61 -14.39
CA LEU A 137 -0.44 -4.37 -14.66
C LEU A 137 -0.38 -4.89 -16.09
N SER A 138 -0.71 -6.17 -16.28
CA SER A 138 -1.06 -6.72 -17.58
C SER A 138 -2.37 -7.49 -17.48
N GLU A 139 -3.43 -6.92 -18.01
CA GLU A 139 -4.74 -7.58 -18.07
C GLU A 139 -4.70 -8.77 -19.03
N ALA A 140 -4.02 -8.61 -20.17
CA ALA A 140 -3.89 -9.66 -21.20
C ALA A 140 -3.14 -10.90 -20.67
N ASP A 141 -2.06 -10.68 -19.92
CA ASP A 141 -1.27 -11.76 -19.34
C ASP A 141 -1.78 -12.18 -17.94
N GLY A 142 -2.84 -11.54 -17.43
CA GLY A 142 -3.51 -11.92 -16.19
C GLY A 142 -2.67 -11.72 -14.93
N TRP A 143 -1.87 -10.66 -14.84
CA TRP A 143 -1.05 -10.39 -13.66
C TRP A 143 -0.97 -8.90 -13.27
N ALA A 144 -0.69 -8.67 -12.00
CA ALA A 144 -0.33 -7.34 -11.49
C ALA A 144 0.90 -7.42 -10.58
N LEU A 145 1.70 -6.37 -10.58
CA LEU A 145 2.80 -6.18 -9.62
C LEU A 145 2.49 -4.95 -8.76
N THR A 146 2.53 -5.16 -7.46
CA THR A 146 2.43 -4.09 -6.45
C THR A 146 3.78 -3.89 -5.77
N THR A 147 3.90 -2.87 -4.92
CA THR A 147 5.17 -2.62 -4.20
C THR A 147 5.64 -3.79 -3.33
N HIS A 148 4.74 -4.73 -2.99
CA HIS A 148 5.06 -5.86 -2.11
C HIS A 148 5.06 -7.21 -2.81
N ARG A 149 4.22 -7.42 -3.83
CA ARG A 149 4.05 -8.75 -4.43
C ARG A 149 3.41 -8.74 -5.82
N TRP A 150 3.58 -9.86 -6.50
CA TRP A 150 2.80 -10.23 -7.67
C TRP A 150 1.41 -10.74 -7.28
N TYR A 151 0.45 -10.53 -8.17
CA TYR A 151 -0.88 -11.11 -8.14
C TYR A 151 -1.18 -11.76 -9.49
N ARG A 152 -1.92 -12.87 -9.45
CA ARG A 152 -2.67 -13.35 -10.61
C ARG A 152 -4.01 -12.65 -10.64
N LEU A 153 -4.41 -12.15 -11.80
CA LEU A 153 -5.71 -11.53 -11.99
C LEU A 153 -6.73 -12.61 -12.33
N GLY A 154 -7.78 -12.67 -11.55
CA GLY A 154 -8.96 -13.45 -11.85
C GLY A 154 -9.99 -12.59 -12.60
N THR A 155 -11.26 -12.67 -12.20
CA THR A 155 -12.33 -11.93 -12.88
C THR A 155 -12.22 -10.41 -12.66
N PRO A 156 -12.39 -9.59 -13.70
CA PRO A 156 -12.59 -8.16 -13.53
C PRO A 156 -13.89 -7.89 -12.75
N GLY A 157 -13.84 -6.95 -11.82
CA GLY A 157 -14.96 -6.54 -10.99
C GLY A 157 -15.68 -5.29 -11.51
N THR A 158 -16.58 -4.78 -10.66
CA THR A 158 -17.26 -3.50 -10.87
C THR A 158 -17.05 -2.58 -9.66
N THR A 159 -17.53 -1.35 -9.74
CA THR A 159 -17.44 -0.40 -8.62
C THR A 159 -18.16 -0.88 -7.35
N ALA A 160 -19.03 -1.91 -7.44
CA ALA A 160 -19.65 -2.55 -6.28
C ALA A 160 -18.63 -3.15 -5.29
N VAL A 161 -17.39 -3.40 -5.73
CA VAL A 161 -16.28 -3.82 -4.87
C VAL A 161 -15.98 -2.78 -3.80
N LEU A 162 -16.14 -1.48 -4.11
CA LEU A 162 -15.94 -0.40 -3.14
C LEU A 162 -16.97 -0.44 -2.02
N ASP A 163 -18.20 -0.82 -2.32
CA ASP A 163 -19.25 -0.99 -1.31
C ASP A 163 -18.92 -2.17 -0.38
N ARG A 164 -18.31 -3.23 -0.91
CA ARG A 164 -17.89 -4.40 -0.12
C ARG A 164 -16.64 -4.14 0.73
N LEU A 165 -15.90 -3.07 0.43
CA LEU A 165 -14.80 -2.58 1.26
C LEU A 165 -15.28 -1.70 2.42
N GLN A 166 -16.58 -1.38 2.51
CA GLN A 166 -17.15 -0.60 3.61
C GLN A 166 -17.09 -1.39 4.94
N GLY A 167 -16.32 -0.88 5.89
CA GLY A 167 -16.17 -1.47 7.23
C GLY A 167 -14.79 -1.28 7.87
N ALA A 168 -13.76 -0.90 7.10
CA ALA A 168 -12.45 -0.59 7.66
C ALA A 168 -12.33 0.92 7.95
N PRO A 169 -12.06 1.35 9.20
CA PRO A 169 -11.95 2.77 9.59
C PRO A 169 -10.78 3.52 8.95
N GLU A 170 -10.00 2.85 8.09
CA GLU A 170 -8.86 3.42 7.36
C GLU A 170 -8.91 3.18 5.84
N THR A 171 -10.09 2.99 5.23
CA THR A 171 -10.15 3.04 3.76
C THR A 171 -9.82 4.46 3.29
N PRO A 172 -8.72 4.67 2.54
CA PRO A 172 -8.50 5.96 1.90
C PRO A 172 -9.74 6.31 1.07
N ASN A 173 -9.97 7.60 0.82
CA ASN A 173 -11.05 8.02 -0.06
C ASN A 173 -10.70 7.53 -1.48
N LEU A 174 -11.17 6.33 -1.82
CA LEU A 174 -10.83 5.61 -3.04
C LEU A 174 -11.85 5.95 -4.10
N THR A 175 -11.37 6.30 -5.27
CA THR A 175 -12.19 6.50 -6.46
C THR A 175 -11.77 5.52 -7.54
N PRO A 176 -12.70 5.03 -8.37
CA PRO A 176 -12.33 4.22 -9.53
C PRO A 176 -11.31 4.95 -10.40
N ALA A 177 -10.21 4.28 -10.73
CA ALA A 177 -9.21 4.80 -11.64
C ALA A 177 -9.66 4.58 -13.08
N THR A 178 -9.59 5.62 -13.90
CA THR A 178 -9.83 5.55 -15.34
C THR A 178 -8.58 5.02 -16.05
N ALA A 179 -8.73 4.67 -17.32
CA ALA A 179 -7.59 4.37 -18.20
C ALA A 179 -6.53 5.47 -18.15
N ARG A 180 -6.98 6.72 -18.25
CA ARG A 180 -6.11 7.89 -18.24
C ARG A 180 -5.36 8.05 -16.93
N ASP A 181 -5.99 7.73 -15.80
CA ASP A 181 -5.31 7.81 -14.50
C ASP A 181 -4.19 6.78 -14.39
N LEU A 182 -4.41 5.57 -14.91
CA LEU A 182 -3.37 4.54 -14.98
C LEU A 182 -2.24 4.95 -15.93
N ASP A 183 -2.55 5.54 -17.08
CA ASP A 183 -1.55 6.02 -18.02
C ASP A 183 -0.66 7.11 -17.40
N ILE A 184 -1.28 8.10 -16.73
CA ILE A 184 -0.56 9.16 -16.00
C ILE A 184 0.30 8.54 -14.89
N TRP A 185 -0.29 7.65 -14.10
CA TRP A 185 0.42 6.99 -13.01
C TRP A 185 1.65 6.21 -13.48
N PHE A 186 1.53 5.43 -14.56
CA PHE A 186 2.64 4.66 -15.10
C PHE A 186 3.69 5.55 -15.80
N ALA A 187 3.28 6.66 -16.42
CA ALA A 187 4.19 7.66 -16.95
C ALA A 187 5.02 8.31 -15.81
N ASP A 188 4.36 8.75 -14.73
CA ASP A 188 5.02 9.32 -13.55
C ASP A 188 6.01 8.33 -12.93
N LEU A 189 5.63 7.04 -12.83
CA LEU A 189 6.55 6.00 -12.35
C LEU A 189 7.78 5.82 -13.25
N THR A 190 7.63 5.97 -14.56
CA THR A 190 8.74 5.91 -15.51
C THR A 190 9.71 7.06 -15.30
N ASP A 191 9.17 8.27 -15.17
CA ASP A 191 9.94 9.50 -15.01
C ASP A 191 10.66 9.54 -13.65
N TRP A 192 10.00 9.09 -12.59
CA TRP A 192 10.58 9.09 -11.24
C TRP A 192 11.69 8.06 -11.05
N PHE A 193 11.70 6.96 -11.80
CA PHE A 193 12.59 5.81 -11.54
C PHE A 193 13.44 5.36 -12.72
N GLY A 194 13.33 5.99 -13.90
CA GLY A 194 14.25 5.82 -15.03
C GLY A 194 14.21 4.42 -15.66
N GLY A 195 13.06 4.01 -16.20
CA GLY A 195 12.92 2.79 -17.00
C GLY A 195 11.52 2.61 -17.58
N PRO A 196 11.35 1.88 -18.69
CA PRO A 196 10.09 1.87 -19.44
C PRO A 196 8.94 1.28 -18.62
N ALA A 197 7.84 2.03 -18.47
CA ALA A 197 6.56 1.47 -18.09
C ALA A 197 6.08 0.51 -19.17
N LEU A 198 6.05 -0.78 -18.84
CA LEU A 198 5.39 -1.79 -19.66
C LEU A 198 3.91 -1.77 -19.32
N HIS A 199 3.15 -0.94 -20.02
CA HIS A 199 1.74 -1.22 -20.28
C HIS A 199 1.71 -2.23 -21.43
N THR A 200 1.75 -3.54 -21.14
CA THR A 200 1.57 -4.54 -22.21
C THR A 200 0.09 -4.64 -22.54
N ASP A 201 -0.25 -4.10 -23.72
CA ASP A 201 -1.52 -4.15 -24.45
C ASP A 201 -2.81 -4.35 -23.66
N ARG A 202 -3.60 -3.27 -23.57
CA ARG A 202 -5.04 -3.37 -23.36
C ARG A 202 -5.66 -3.86 -24.66
N ALA A 203 -6.23 -5.06 -24.69
CA ALA A 203 -7.27 -5.33 -25.69
C ALA A 203 -8.39 -4.30 -25.47
N PRO A 204 -8.88 -3.61 -26.52
CA PRO A 204 -9.91 -2.60 -26.36
C PRO A 204 -11.13 -3.26 -25.71
N HIS A 205 -11.59 -2.70 -24.59
CA HIS A 205 -12.89 -3.05 -24.03
C HIS A 205 -13.95 -2.80 -25.10
N THR A 206 -14.30 -3.85 -25.84
CA THR A 206 -15.53 -3.88 -26.59
C THR A 206 -16.59 -4.00 -25.52
N ARG A 207 -17.31 -2.89 -25.27
CA ARG A 207 -18.61 -2.95 -24.62
C ARG A 207 -19.44 -3.98 -25.40
N ALA A 208 -19.87 -5.03 -24.72
CA ALA A 208 -20.91 -5.92 -25.22
C ALA A 208 -22.11 -5.81 -24.27
N ASN A 209 -23.16 -5.20 -24.83
CA ASN A 209 -24.56 -5.04 -24.39
C ASN A 209 -24.84 -4.33 -23.06
#